data_AF-A0A9C9ELF5-F1
#
_entry.id   AF-A0A9C9ELF5-F1
#
_cell.length_a   1.000
_cell.length_b   1.000
_cell.length_c   1.000
_cell.angle_alpha   90.00
_cell.angle_beta   90.00
_cell.angle_gamma   90.00
#
_symmetry.space_group_name_H-M   'P 1'
#
loop_
_entity.id
_entity.type
_entity.pdbx_description
1 polymer ?
#
loop_
_entity_poly.entity_id
_entity_poly.type
_entity_poly.pdbx_seq_one_letter_code
_entity_poly.pdbx_strand_id
1 'polypeptide(L)' 'MIKIFTLLFSLILTAQNNYVFGPSIRVNDDTAGIYNHRTTQRSIACRSDTVYLAWGDNRSVSAQIYFSKSTDAGMAWSPN' A
#
# COMPACT_ATOMS: atom_id res chain seq x y z
N MET A 1 -14.06 32.61 -39.92
CA MET A 1 -12.88 32.28 -39.08
C MET A 1 -13.10 30.89 -38.51
N ILE A 2 -12.45 29.87 -39.07
CA ILE A 2 -12.64 28.46 -38.66
C ILE A 2 -11.77 28.21 -37.43
N LYS A 3 -12.38 27.88 -36.29
CA LYS A 3 -11.64 27.46 -35.09
C LYS A 3 -11.49 25.95 -35.10
N ILE A 4 -10.26 25.47 -35.28
CA ILE A 4 -9.90 24.07 -35.13
C ILE A 4 -9.75 23.80 -33.63
N PHE A 5 -10.51 22.82 -33.11
CA PHE A 5 -10.34 22.31 -31.75
C PHE A 5 -9.57 21.00 -31.83
N THR A 6 -8.40 20.95 -31.21
CA THR A 6 -7.61 19.73 -31.07
C THR A 6 -8.12 18.96 -29.86
N LEU A 7 -8.62 17.74 -30.07
CA LEU A 7 -8.87 16.80 -28.97
C LEU A 7 -7.65 15.89 -28.78
N LEU A 8 -7.13 15.85 -27.55
CA LEU A 8 -6.13 14.88 -27.12
C LEU A 8 -6.84 13.73 -26.40
N PHE A 9 -6.66 12.50 -26.88
CA PHE A 9 -7.11 11.29 -26.18
C PHE A 9 -5.90 10.61 -25.55
N SER A 10 -5.86 10.55 -24.21
CA SER A 10 -4.90 9.71 -23.48
C SER A 10 -5.52 8.34 -23.22
N LEU A 11 -4.81 7.28 -23.63
CA LEU A 11 -5.22 5.89 -23.36
C LEU A 11 -4.82 5.53 -21.93
N ILE A 12 -5.77 5.50 -21.00
CA ILE A 12 -5.53 5.02 -19.64
C ILE A 12 -6.01 3.57 -19.56
N LEU A 13 -5.08 2.63 -19.36
CA LEU A 13 -5.39 1.23 -19.11
C LEU A 13 -5.87 1.11 -17.66
N THR A 14 -7.16 0.91 -17.42
CA THR A 14 -7.70 0.77 -16.06
C THR A 14 -8.05 -0.68 -15.78
N ALA A 15 -7.55 -1.20 -14.64
CA ALA A 15 -8.17 -2.37 -14.02
C ALA A 15 -9.67 -2.04 -13.83
N GLN A 16 -10.55 -3.00 -14.13
CA GLN A 16 -12.00 -2.82 -14.30
C GLN A 16 -12.57 -1.59 -13.53
N ASN A 17 -13.12 -0.62 -14.27
CA ASN A 17 -13.84 0.57 -13.76
C ASN A 17 -13.02 1.79 -13.30
N ASN A 18 -11.91 2.14 -13.96
CA ASN A 18 -11.19 3.39 -13.67
C ASN A 18 -10.77 3.55 -12.19
N TYR A 19 -10.38 2.44 -11.55
CA TYR A 19 -9.92 2.49 -10.17
C TYR A 19 -8.65 3.35 -10.07
N VAL A 20 -8.70 4.38 -9.22
CA VAL A 20 -7.57 5.26 -8.92
C VAL A 20 -7.02 4.87 -7.56
N PHE A 21 -5.72 4.55 -7.50
CA PHE A 21 -5.05 4.28 -6.23
C PHE A 21 -4.99 5.54 -5.37
N GLY A 22 -5.27 5.39 -4.08
CA GLY A 22 -5.01 6.41 -3.08
C GLY A 22 -3.50 6.62 -2.84
N PRO A 23 -3.13 7.54 -1.94
CA PRO A 23 -1.74 7.73 -1.55
C PRO A 23 -1.16 6.46 -0.91
N SER A 24 0.16 6.30 -0.96
CA SER A 24 0.86 5.22 -0.25
C SER A 24 0.64 5.36 1.26
N ILE A 25 0.21 4.28 1.92
CA ILE A 25 0.02 4.22 3.38
C ILE A 25 1.17 3.41 3.98
N ARG A 26 1.80 3.96 5.02
CA ARG A 26 2.80 3.25 5.82
C ARG A 26 2.10 2.32 6.81
N VAL A 27 2.47 1.05 6.81
CA VAL A 27 1.90 0.03 7.70
C VAL A 27 2.74 -0.17 8.97
N ASN A 28 4.07 -0.12 8.88
CA ASN A 28 4.91 -0.30 10.05
C ASN A 28 4.78 0.88 11.04
N ASP A 29 4.81 0.57 12.34
CA ASP A 29 4.68 1.57 13.40
C ASP A 29 6.02 1.95 14.07
N ASP A 30 7.14 1.44 13.54
CA ASP A 30 8.48 1.82 14.00
C ASP A 30 8.74 3.32 13.86
N THR A 31 9.72 3.83 14.61
CA THR A 31 10.05 5.25 14.61
C THR A 31 10.34 5.74 13.19
N ALA A 32 9.61 6.76 12.75
CA ALA A 32 9.80 7.34 11.43
C ALA A 32 11.24 7.84 11.25
N GLY A 33 11.83 7.53 10.09
CA GLY A 33 13.21 7.93 9.77
C GLY A 33 14.29 6.95 10.24
N ILE A 34 13.93 5.81 10.84
CA ILE A 34 14.87 4.71 11.01
C ILE A 34 14.93 3.93 9.70
N TYR A 35 16.07 4.00 9.01
CA TYR A 35 16.31 3.31 7.73
C TYR A 35 17.22 2.09 7.87
N ASN A 36 17.65 1.79 9.11
CA ASN A 36 18.72 0.83 9.39
C ASN A 36 18.21 -0.61 9.56
N HIS A 37 16.96 -0.89 9.18
CA HIS A 37 16.38 -2.22 9.19
C HIS A 37 15.75 -2.54 7.82
N ARG A 38 15.67 -3.84 7.53
CA ARG A 38 15.20 -4.45 6.31
C ARG A 38 13.82 -5.04 6.56
N THR A 39 12.88 -4.66 5.71
CA THR A 39 11.60 -5.36 5.58
C THR A 39 11.70 -6.34 4.41
N THR A 40 11.39 -7.60 4.68
CA THR A 40 11.52 -8.71 3.71
C THR A 40 10.29 -9.62 3.76
N GLN A 41 10.18 -10.56 2.83
CA GLN A 41 9.20 -11.67 2.90
C GLN A 41 7.75 -11.20 3.15
N ARG A 42 7.30 -10.21 2.39
CA ARG A 42 5.94 -9.64 2.52
C ARG A 42 4.90 -10.60 1.96
N SER A 43 3.83 -10.84 2.72
CA SER A 43 2.67 -11.63 2.32
C SER A 43 1.38 -10.89 2.70
N ILE A 44 0.43 -10.83 1.77
CA ILE A 44 -0.85 -10.12 1.95
C ILE A 44 -2.02 -11.04 1.59
N ALA A 45 -3.08 -11.00 2.38
CA ALA A 45 -4.35 -11.69 2.13
C ALA A 45 -5.52 -10.80 2.54
N CYS A 46 -6.72 -11.05 2.00
CA CYS A 46 -7.91 -10.31 2.38
C CYS A 46 -9.15 -11.21 2.54
N ARG A 47 -10.08 -10.75 3.38
CA ARG A 47 -11.43 -11.29 3.52
C ARG A 47 -12.38 -10.12 3.74
N SER A 48 -13.23 -9.82 2.74
CA SER A 48 -14.04 -8.59 2.72
C SER A 48 -13.13 -7.36 2.91
N ASP A 49 -13.52 -6.40 3.74
CA ASP A 49 -12.72 -5.20 4.02
C ASP A 49 -11.55 -5.45 4.98
N THR A 50 -11.37 -6.69 5.45
CA THR A 50 -10.23 -7.03 6.29
C THR A 50 -9.03 -7.41 5.45
N VAL A 51 -7.92 -6.70 5.63
CA VAL A 51 -6.62 -6.97 4.99
C VAL A 51 -5.64 -7.44 6.05
N TYR A 52 -4.93 -8.51 5.77
CA TYR A 52 -3.92 -9.13 6.63
C TYR A 52 -2.56 -8.96 5.95
N LEU A 53 -1.59 -8.39 6.65
CA LEU A 53 -0.22 -8.25 6.16
C LEU A 53 0.77 -8.85 7.16
N ALA A 54 1.66 -9.70 6.67
CA ALA A 54 2.79 -10.22 7.43
C ALA A 54 4.10 -9.94 6.68
N TRP A 55 5.16 -9.63 7.41
CA TRP A 55 6.49 -9.39 6.84
C TRP A 55 7.60 -9.74 7.83
N GLY A 56 8.78 -10.04 7.30
CA GLY A 56 10.00 -10.11 8.09
C GLY A 56 10.55 -8.72 8.33
N ASP A 57 10.91 -8.38 9.56
CA ASP A 57 11.52 -7.10 9.93
C ASP A 57 12.63 -7.33 10.95
N ASN A 58 13.79 -6.70 10.75
CA ASN A 58 14.93 -6.77 11.67
C ASN A 58 15.16 -5.44 12.42
N ARG A 59 14.10 -4.66 12.69
CA ARG A 59 14.14 -3.51 13.60
C ARG A 59 14.56 -3.88 15.04
N SER A 60 14.43 -5.15 15.40
CA SER A 60 14.94 -5.74 16.64
C SER A 60 16.30 -6.42 16.44
N VAL A 61 16.91 -6.94 17.52
CA VAL A 61 18.22 -7.64 17.48
C VAL A 61 18.24 -8.83 16.49
N SER A 62 17.07 -9.36 16.11
CA SER A 62 16.94 -10.40 15.09
C SER A 62 15.75 -10.14 14.15
N ALA A 63 15.74 -10.78 12.99
CA ALA A 63 14.59 -10.75 12.10
C ALA A 63 13.41 -11.48 12.75
N GLN A 64 12.30 -10.77 12.92
CA GLN A 64 11.05 -11.29 13.46
C GLN A 64 9.96 -11.19 12.41
N ILE A 65 8.90 -11.99 12.58
CA ILE A 65 7.69 -11.84 11.78
C ILE A 65 6.80 -10.80 12.45
N TYR A 66 6.57 -9.71 11.74
CA TYR A 66 5.62 -8.67 12.10
C TYR A 66 4.32 -8.89 11.36
N PHE A 67 3.25 -8.43 11.99
CA PHE A 67 1.89 -8.59 11.49
C PHE A 67 1.07 -7.35 11.79
N SER A 68 0.28 -6.92 10.82
CA SER A 68 -0.74 -5.91 11.02
C SER A 68 -1.97 -6.26 10.18
N LYS A 69 -3.13 -5.81 10.63
CA LYS A 69 -4.38 -5.91 9.88
C LYS A 69 -5.07 -4.57 9.75
N SER A 70 -5.78 -4.40 8.66
CA SER A 70 -6.79 -3.36 8.46
C SER A 70 -8.16 -4.02 8.48
N THR A 71 -9.16 -3.33 9.04
CA THR A 71 -10.58 -3.73 8.98
C THR A 71 -11.42 -2.75 8.14
N ASP A 72 -10.76 -1.83 7.45
CA ASP A 72 -11.34 -0.70 6.71
C ASP A 72 -10.72 -0.58 5.31
N ALA A 73 -10.54 -1.72 4.64
CA ALA A 73 -10.05 -1.83 3.26
C ALA A 73 -8.66 -1.19 3.02
N GLY A 74 -7.81 -1.18 4.05
CA GLY A 74 -6.42 -0.70 4.00
C GLY A 74 -6.23 0.75 4.44
N MET A 75 -7.28 1.44 4.92
CA MET A 75 -7.22 2.84 5.34
C MET A 75 -6.47 3.06 6.66
N ALA A 76 -6.64 2.15 7.63
CA ALA A 76 -5.91 2.14 8.90
C ALA A 76 -5.43 0.73 9.27
N TRP A 77 -4.33 0.68 10.02
CA TRP A 77 -3.62 -0.56 10.35
C TRP A 77 -3.44 -0.71 11.86
N SER A 78 -3.50 -1.94 12.37
CA SER A 78 -3.22 -2.22 13.78
C SER A 78 -1.72 -2.02 14.10
N PRO A 79 -1.37 -1.72 15.36
CA PRO A 79 0.03 -1.71 15.81
C PRO A 79 0.77 -3.02 15.49
N ASN A 80 2.09 -2.95 15.28
CA ASN A 80 2.96 -4.07 14.87
C ASN A 80 4.38 -4.00 15.46
#